data_AF-A0A959YHP0-F1
#
_entry.id   AF-A0A959YHP0-F1
#
_cell.length_a   1.000
_cell.length_b   1.000
_cell.length_c   1.000
_cell.angle_alpha   90.00
_cell.angle_beta   90.00
_cell.angle_gamma   90.00
#
_symmetry.space_group_name_H-M   'P 1'
#
loop_
_entity.id
_entity.type
_entity.pdbx_description
1 polymer ?
#
loop_
_entity_poly.entity_id
_entity_poly.type
_entity_poly.pdbx_seq_one_letter_code
_entity_poly.pdbx_strand_id
1 'polypeptide(L)'
;MQKSYVYSCMPNSFVLRSWTIAGAFYMLLVSVSHLLYIKVPGLFVFPDTASYIYQDRLIGMLALGWSFWLWTGIKNPESIRLLPFAGLISVITIWSEVLFFPDLIDQGYQLPQYLAACLQTIYVGGLWFLLRRHFSVS
;
A
#
# COMPACT_ATOMS: atom_id res chain seq x y z
N MET A 1 22.37 2.35 -31.95
CA MET A 1 22.90 1.22 -31.17
C MET A 1 23.16 1.68 -29.75
N GLN A 2 23.03 0.79 -28.75
CA GLN A 2 23.07 1.00 -27.28
C GLN A 2 21.76 1.41 -26.57
N LYS A 3 20.89 0.41 -26.32
CA LYS A 3 19.99 0.39 -25.14
C LYS A 3 20.14 -0.95 -24.37
N SER A 4 21.34 -1.52 -24.36
CA SER A 4 21.56 -2.91 -23.90
C SER A 4 22.27 -3.03 -22.56
N TYR A 5 22.65 -1.93 -21.89
CA TYR A 5 23.55 -1.99 -20.73
C TYR A 5 22.92 -1.78 -19.35
N VAL A 6 21.61 -1.50 -19.24
CA VAL A 6 20.98 -1.22 -17.93
C VAL A 6 20.20 -2.42 -17.36
N TYR A 7 20.03 -3.50 -18.13
CA TYR A 7 19.29 -4.68 -17.68
C TYR A 7 20.17 -5.73 -16.97
N SER A 8 21.48 -5.53 -16.89
CA SER A 8 22.44 -6.54 -16.42
C SER A 8 22.56 -6.68 -14.89
N CYS A 9 21.89 -5.83 -14.08
CA CYS A 9 21.92 -5.97 -12.62
C CYS A 9 20.56 -6.30 -11.96
N MET A 10 19.49 -6.53 -12.74
CA MET A 10 18.23 -6.94 -12.11
C MET A 10 18.37 -8.38 -11.56
N PRO A 11 18.16 -8.59 -10.25
CA PRO A 11 18.20 -9.92 -9.65
C PRO A 11 17.17 -10.81 -10.35
N ASN A 12 17.62 -12.00 -10.77
CA ASN A 12 16.87 -13.08 -11.42
C ASN A 12 15.38 -12.76 -11.65
N SER A 13 15.03 -12.31 -12.86
CA SER A 13 13.74 -11.67 -13.19
C SER A 13 12.51 -12.50 -12.80
N PHE A 14 12.65 -13.82 -12.73
CA PHE A 14 11.62 -14.72 -12.24
C PHE A 14 11.39 -14.62 -10.73
N VAL A 15 12.46 -14.57 -9.94
CA VAL A 15 12.39 -14.55 -8.46
C VAL A 15 11.74 -13.24 -7.99
N LEU A 16 12.23 -12.10 -8.46
CA LEU A 16 11.66 -10.80 -8.09
C LEU A 16 10.19 -10.68 -8.49
N ARG A 17 9.83 -11.18 -9.68
CA ARG A 17 8.45 -11.18 -10.17
C ARG A 17 7.55 -12.07 -9.30
N SER A 18 8.00 -13.27 -8.95
CA SER A 18 7.26 -14.19 -8.08
C SER A 18 7.04 -13.59 -6.69
N TRP A 19 8.06 -12.96 -6.10
CA TRP A 19 7.93 -12.27 -4.81
C TRP A 19 6.97 -11.08 -4.88
N THR A 20 6.99 -10.33 -5.99
CA THR A 20 6.07 -9.19 -6.17
C THR A 20 4.62 -9.66 -6.30
N ILE A 21 4.37 -10.76 -7.02
CA ILE A 21 3.05 -11.40 -7.12
C ILE A 21 2.59 -11.89 -5.74
N ALA A 22 3.46 -12.63 -5.04
CA ALA A 22 3.15 -13.14 -3.70
C ALA A 22 2.84 -11.99 -2.72
N GLY A 23 3.61 -10.90 -2.76
CA GLY A 23 3.36 -9.71 -1.96
C GLY A 23 2.05 -9.02 -2.31
N ALA A 24 1.73 -8.87 -3.60
CA ALA A 24 0.46 -8.29 -4.04
C ALA A 24 -0.73 -9.11 -3.52
N PHE A 25 -0.64 -10.44 -3.62
CA PHE A 25 -1.69 -11.35 -3.15
C PHE A 25 -1.81 -11.36 -1.63
N TYR A 26 -0.68 -11.37 -0.92
CA TYR A 26 -0.65 -11.26 0.53
C TYR A 26 -1.33 -9.96 1.01
N MET A 27 -1.00 -8.82 0.42
CA MET A 27 -1.63 -7.54 0.77
C MET A 27 -3.14 -7.50 0.44
N LEU A 28 -3.56 -8.20 -0.61
CA LEU A 28 -4.99 -8.37 -0.91
C LEU A 28 -5.70 -9.16 0.19
N LEU A 29 -5.09 -10.26 0.65
CA LEU A 29 -5.64 -11.07 1.73
C LEU A 29 -5.70 -10.28 3.04
N VAL A 30 -4.64 -9.54 3.39
CA VAL A 30 -4.64 -8.62 4.55
C VAL A 30 -5.79 -7.62 4.43
N SER A 31 -5.96 -7.01 3.25
CA SER A 31 -7.04 -6.07 2.98
C SER A 31 -8.42 -6.68 3.25
N VAL A 32 -8.70 -7.84 2.64
CA VAL A 32 -9.97 -8.55 2.81
C VAL A 32 -10.19 -8.94 4.28
N SER A 33 -9.16 -9.45 4.95
CA SER A 33 -9.22 -9.86 6.36
C SER A 33 -9.64 -8.70 7.26
N HIS A 34 -9.02 -7.52 7.08
CA HIS A 34 -9.32 -6.34 7.86
C HIS A 34 -10.67 -5.70 7.50
N LEU A 35 -11.04 -5.64 6.22
CA LEU A 35 -12.34 -5.08 5.80
C LEU A 35 -13.53 -5.96 6.24
N LEU A 36 -13.32 -7.28 6.35
CA LEU A 36 -14.33 -8.22 6.83
C LEU A 36 -14.24 -8.47 8.35
N TYR A 37 -13.29 -7.87 9.05
CA TYR A 37 -13.03 -8.08 10.48
C TYR A 37 -12.76 -9.54 10.86
N ILE A 38 -12.24 -10.33 9.91
CA ILE A 38 -11.89 -11.72 10.12
C ILE A 38 -10.44 -11.75 10.59
N LYS A 39 -10.20 -12.12 11.85
CA LYS A 39 -8.84 -12.14 12.43
C LYS A 39 -8.13 -13.45 12.12
N VAL A 40 -7.53 -13.53 10.94
CA VAL A 40 -6.73 -14.68 10.52
C VAL A 40 -5.29 -14.51 11.03
N PRO A 41 -4.74 -15.46 11.81
CA PRO A 41 -3.34 -15.44 12.20
C PRO A 41 -2.42 -15.37 10.97
N GLY A 42 -1.44 -14.47 11.01
CA GLY A 42 -0.52 -14.22 9.89
C GLY A 42 -1.00 -13.18 8.88
N LEU A 43 -2.29 -12.82 8.86
CA LEU A 43 -2.79 -11.62 8.18
C LEU A 43 -2.95 -10.45 9.17
N PHE A 44 -3.18 -10.77 10.44
CA PHE A 44 -3.11 -9.86 11.57
C PHE A 44 -1.80 -10.07 12.32
N VAL A 45 -1.12 -8.98 12.67
CA VAL A 45 0.06 -9.02 13.55
C VAL A 45 -0.34 -9.44 14.96
N PHE A 46 -1.51 -8.96 15.42
CA PHE A 46 -2.07 -9.26 16.74
C PHE A 46 -3.51 -9.75 16.60
N PRO A 47 -3.73 -11.01 16.19
CA PRO A 47 -5.07 -11.55 15.99
C PRO A 47 -5.90 -11.61 17.29
N ASP A 48 -5.24 -11.74 18.44
CA ASP A 48 -5.91 -11.85 19.74
C ASP A 48 -6.24 -10.48 20.37
N THR A 49 -5.70 -9.39 19.82
CA THR A 49 -5.93 -8.04 20.36
C THR A 49 -7.16 -7.42 19.73
N ALA A 50 -8.04 -6.83 20.55
CA ALA A 50 -9.16 -6.05 20.06
C ALA A 50 -8.67 -4.82 19.28
N SER A 51 -9.01 -4.75 18.00
CA SER A 51 -8.81 -3.59 17.13
C SER A 51 -10.09 -2.76 17.09
N TYR A 52 -9.97 -1.45 16.97
CA TYR A 52 -11.13 -0.61 16.70
C TYR A 52 -11.55 -0.77 15.23
N ILE A 53 -12.87 -0.73 14.98
CA ILE A 53 -13.46 -0.89 13.65
C ILE A 53 -12.84 0.06 12.61
N TYR A 54 -12.50 1.29 13.02
CA TYR A 54 -11.87 2.26 12.13
C TYR A 54 -10.44 1.85 11.76
N GLN A 55 -9.66 1.32 12.69
CA GLN A 55 -8.28 0.88 12.45
C GLN A 55 -8.24 -0.24 11.42
N ASP A 56 -9.15 -1.21 11.55
CA ASP A 56 -9.28 -2.28 10.57
C ASP A 56 -9.66 -1.74 9.18
N ARG A 57 -10.54 -0.75 9.09
CA ARG A 57 -10.83 -0.11 7.79
C ARG A 57 -9.62 0.62 7.21
N LEU A 58 -8.87 1.37 8.03
CA LEU A 58 -7.65 2.07 7.60
C LEU A 58 -6.63 1.07 7.04
N ILE A 59 -6.32 0.01 7.81
CA ILE A 59 -5.36 -1.02 7.41
C ILE A 59 -5.86 -1.75 6.16
N GLY A 60 -7.15 -2.07 6.11
CA GLY A 60 -7.77 -2.74 4.98
C GLY A 60 -7.64 -1.96 3.68
N MET A 61 -7.92 -0.66 3.69
CA MET A 61 -7.82 0.21 2.52
C MET A 61 -6.36 0.45 2.11
N LEU A 62 -5.47 0.65 3.07
CA LEU A 62 -4.05 0.83 2.79
C LEU A 62 -3.46 -0.43 2.14
N ALA A 63 -3.74 -1.61 2.71
CA ALA A 63 -3.30 -2.89 2.16
C ALA A 63 -3.87 -3.12 0.75
N LEU A 64 -5.10 -2.68 0.47
CA LEU A 64 -5.67 -2.73 -0.87
C LEU A 64 -4.88 -1.87 -1.86
N GLY A 65 -4.53 -0.65 -1.48
CA GLY A 65 -3.68 0.25 -2.27
C GLY A 65 -2.31 -0.38 -2.59
N TRP A 66 -1.68 -0.99 -1.60
CA TRP A 66 -0.42 -1.71 -1.77
C TRP A 66 -0.54 -2.92 -2.68
N SER A 67 -1.62 -3.69 -2.57
CA SER A 67 -1.88 -4.83 -3.44
C SER A 67 -1.94 -4.40 -4.91
N PHE A 68 -2.73 -3.37 -5.22
CA PHE A 68 -2.83 -2.84 -6.58
C PHE A 68 -1.50 -2.29 -7.08
N TRP A 69 -0.75 -1.57 -6.24
CA TRP A 69 0.56 -1.03 -6.62
C TRP A 69 1.58 -2.14 -6.92
N LEU A 70 1.67 -3.17 -6.09
CA LEU A 70 2.56 -4.30 -6.33
C LEU A 70 2.15 -5.07 -7.60
N TRP A 71 0.85 -5.26 -7.81
CA TRP A 71 0.33 -5.91 -9.01
C TRP A 71 0.68 -5.15 -10.29
N THR A 72 0.61 -3.82 -10.27
CA THR A 72 0.98 -2.99 -11.41
C THR A 72 2.50 -2.90 -11.61
N GLY A 73 3.28 -2.94 -10.52
CA GLY A 73 4.74 -3.02 -10.54
C GLY A 73 5.28 -4.20 -11.36
N ILE A 74 4.53 -5.31 -11.43
CA ILE A 74 4.88 -6.47 -12.28
C ILE A 74 4.94 -6.10 -13.76
N LYS A 75 4.07 -5.19 -14.22
CA LYS A 75 3.99 -4.77 -15.63
C LYS A 75 4.93 -3.61 -15.95
N ASN A 76 5.27 -2.80 -14.95
CA ASN A 76 6.18 -1.67 -15.09
C ASN A 76 7.21 -1.69 -13.94
N PRO A 77 8.32 -2.41 -14.07
CA PRO A 77 9.30 -2.58 -13.00
C PRO A 77 9.98 -1.26 -12.58
N GLU A 78 9.97 -0.23 -13.44
CA GLU A 78 10.47 1.09 -13.05
C GLU A 78 9.60 1.73 -11.96
N SER A 79 8.30 1.43 -11.93
CA SER A 79 7.40 1.91 -10.87
C SER A 79 7.67 1.29 -9.50
N ILE A 80 8.31 0.10 -9.45
CA ILE A 80 8.73 -0.53 -8.19
C ILE A 80 9.84 0.30 -7.51
N ARG A 81 10.65 1.06 -8.26
CA ARG A 81 11.69 1.93 -7.68
C ARG A 81 11.10 3.06 -6.83
N LEU A 82 9.83 3.40 -7.03
CA LEU A 82 9.11 4.41 -6.27
C LEU A 82 8.45 3.84 -5.00
N LEU A 83 8.48 2.51 -4.82
CA LEU A 83 7.90 1.81 -3.67
C LEU A 83 8.39 2.37 -2.31
N PRO A 84 9.70 2.66 -2.11
CA PRO A 84 10.18 3.21 -0.84
C PRO A 84 9.61 4.61 -0.56
N PHE A 85 9.44 5.44 -1.59
CA PHE A 85 8.89 6.79 -1.44
C PHE A 85 7.39 6.76 -1.13
N ALA A 86 6.62 5.91 -1.82
CA ALA A 86 5.21 5.68 -1.50
C ALA A 86 5.05 5.15 -0.06
N GLY A 87 5.96 4.27 0.38
CA GLY A 87 6.02 3.75 1.75
C GLY A 87 6.27 4.85 2.76
N LEU A 88 7.29 5.67 2.53
CA LEU A 88 7.64 6.77 3.41
C LEU A 88 6.51 7.80 3.54
N ILE A 89 5.89 8.19 2.43
CA ILE A 89 4.74 9.11 2.46
C ILE A 89 3.59 8.50 3.24
N SER A 90 3.32 7.20 3.04
CA SER A 90 2.26 6.51 3.78
C SER A 90 2.50 6.54 5.29
N VAL A 91 3.74 6.29 5.73
CA VAL A 91 4.13 6.36 7.14
C VAL A 91 3.99 7.78 7.69
N ILE A 92 4.48 8.79 6.95
CA ILE A 92 4.41 10.20 7.38
C ILE A 92 2.95 10.64 7.56
N THR A 93 2.07 10.30 6.62
CA THR A 93 0.66 10.68 6.70
C THR A 93 -0.02 10.00 7.89
N ILE A 94 0.17 8.70 8.10
CA ILE A 94 -0.40 7.99 9.26
C ILE A 94 0.13 8.60 10.57
N TRP A 95 1.43 8.88 10.64
CA TRP A 95 2.06 9.47 11.81
C TRP A 95 1.54 10.89 12.08
N SER A 96 1.28 11.67 11.03
CA SER A 96 0.69 13.00 11.15
C SER A 96 -0.74 12.95 11.70
N GLU A 97 -1.54 11.95 11.32
CA GLU A 97 -2.89 11.81 11.87
C GLU A 97 -2.87 11.54 13.38
N VAL A 98 -1.92 10.73 13.84
CA VAL A 98 -1.73 10.43 15.27
C VAL A 98 -1.30 11.68 16.04
N LEU A 99 -0.44 12.53 15.44
CA LEU A 99 0.07 13.75 16.08
C LEU A 99 -0.95 14.89 16.12
N PHE A 100 -1.72 15.08 15.05
CA PHE A 100 -2.58 16.26 14.90
C PHE A 100 -4.01 16.04 15.40
N PHE A 101 -4.46 14.79 15.56
CA PHE A 101 -5.83 14.48 15.97
C PHE A 101 -5.93 13.53 17.17
N PRO A 102 -5.14 13.69 18.25
CA PRO A 102 -5.23 12.80 19.41
C PRO A 102 -6.62 12.84 20.07
N ASP A 103 -7.21 14.03 20.20
CA ASP A 103 -8.51 14.20 20.88
C ASP A 103 -9.69 13.58 20.12
N LEU A 104 -9.60 13.51 18.77
CA LEU A 104 -10.64 12.88 17.95
C LEU A 104 -10.58 11.35 18.02
N ILE A 105 -9.40 10.79 18.27
CA ILE A 105 -9.21 9.36 18.51
C ILE A 105 -9.87 8.98 19.84
N ASP A 106 -9.61 9.75 20.90
CA ASP A 106 -10.17 9.49 22.23
C ASP A 106 -11.69 9.68 22.30
N GLN A 107 -12.26 10.56 21.45
CA GLN A 107 -13.70 10.77 21.35
C GLN A 107 -14.42 9.82 20.39
N GLY A 108 -13.70 8.90 19.72
CA GLY A 108 -14.29 7.91 18.81
C GLY A 108 -14.82 8.48 17.49
N TYR A 109 -14.36 9.67 17.07
CA TYR A 109 -14.76 10.27 15.78
C TYR A 109 -13.98 9.65 14.61
N GLN A 110 -14.65 8.80 13.83
CA GLN A 110 -14.01 7.97 12.80
C GLN A 110 -14.00 8.57 11.39
N LEU A 111 -14.79 9.61 11.12
CA LEU A 111 -14.99 10.15 9.77
C LEU A 111 -13.73 10.85 9.18
N PRO A 112 -13.00 11.69 9.93
CA PRO A 112 -11.79 12.34 9.40
C PRO A 112 -10.68 11.34 9.05
N GLN A 113 -10.52 10.30 9.89
CA GLN A 113 -9.53 9.22 9.67
C GLN A 113 -9.92 8.35 8.47
N TYR A 114 -11.21 8.02 8.32
CA TYR A 114 -11.68 7.27 7.16
C TYR A 114 -11.46 8.03 5.85
N LEU A 115 -11.73 9.34 5.85
CA LEU A 115 -11.42 10.20 4.70
C LEU A 115 -9.92 10.25 4.43
N ALA A 116 -9.09 10.32 5.47
CA ALA A 116 -7.65 10.35 5.32
C ALA A 116 -7.11 9.04 4.71
N ALA A 117 -7.52 7.85 5.16
CA ALA A 117 -7.15 6.59 4.49
C ALA A 117 -7.72 6.45 3.08
N CYS A 118 -8.94 6.92 2.82
CA CYS A 118 -9.50 6.92 1.47
C CYS A 118 -8.64 7.82 0.56
N LEU A 119 -8.32 9.03 1.02
CA LEU A 119 -7.48 9.98 0.30
C LEU A 119 -6.07 9.47 0.12
N GLN A 120 -5.54 8.71 1.08
CA GLN A 120 -4.22 8.10 1.02
C GLN A 120 -4.19 6.93 0.05
N THR A 121 -5.25 6.13 0.01
CA THR A 121 -5.43 5.06 -0.99
C THR A 121 -5.59 5.64 -2.39
N ILE A 122 -6.33 6.74 -2.53
CA ILE A 122 -6.47 7.50 -3.77
C ILE A 122 -5.16 8.19 -4.13
N TYR A 123 -4.37 8.66 -3.16
CA TYR A 123 -3.08 9.28 -3.40
C TYR A 123 -2.09 8.23 -3.89
N VAL A 124 -1.94 7.11 -3.19
CA VAL A 124 -1.06 6.00 -3.62
C VAL A 124 -1.54 5.45 -4.98
N GLY A 125 -2.84 5.18 -5.17
CA GLY A 125 -3.37 4.70 -6.44
C GLY A 125 -3.39 5.74 -7.57
N GLY A 126 -3.52 7.02 -7.25
CA GLY A 126 -3.68 8.14 -8.19
C GLY A 126 -2.35 8.78 -8.60
N LEU A 127 -1.39 8.89 -7.68
CA LEU A 127 0.00 9.22 -7.99
C LEU A 127 0.54 8.22 -9.03
N TRP A 128 0.16 6.95 -8.90
CA TRP A 128 0.46 5.93 -9.90
C TRP A 128 -0.21 6.20 -11.26
N PHE A 129 -1.51 6.54 -11.30
CA PHE A 129 -2.21 6.82 -12.55
C PHE A 129 -1.59 8.02 -13.30
N LEU A 130 -1.16 9.04 -12.57
CA LEU A 130 -0.47 10.21 -13.12
C LEU A 130 0.94 9.87 -13.61
N LEU A 131 1.72 9.11 -12.83
CA LEU A 131 3.05 8.68 -13.22
C LEU A 131 3.03 7.76 -14.45
N ARG A 132 2.03 6.86 -14.55
CA ARG A 132 1.85 6.00 -15.74
C ARG A 132 1.73 6.80 -17.03
N ARG A 133 0.99 7.92 -17.04
CA ARG A 133 0.84 8.76 -18.24
C ARG A 133 2.14 9.42 -18.67
N HIS A 134 3.03 9.74 -17.72
CA HIS A 134 4.29 10.39 -18.04
C HIS A 134 5.33 9.41 -18.60
N PHE A 135 5.36 8.18 -18.11
CA PHE A 135 6.28 7.14 -18.59
C PHE A 135 5.79 6.38 -19.84
N SER A 136 4.56 6.59 -20.32
CA SER A 136 4.04 5.98 -21.55
C SER A 136 4.33 6.78 -22.83
N VAL A 137 5.02 7.92 -22.74
CA VAL A 137 5.26 8.84 -23.87
C VAL A 137 6.73 8.80 -24.35
N SER A 138 7.57 7.90 -23.83
CA SER A 138 9.01 7.82 -24.17
C SER A 138 9.43 6.49 -24.80
#